data_AF-A0A2M6GHD1-F1
#
_entry.id   AF-A0A2M6GHD1-F1
#
_cell.length_a   1.000
_cell.length_b   1.000
_cell.length_c   1.000
_cell.angle_alpha   90.00
_cell.angle_beta   90.00
_cell.angle_gamma   90.00
#
_symmetry.space_group_name_H-M   'P 1'
#
loop_
_entity.id
_entity.type
_entity.pdbx_description
1 polymer ?
#
loop_
_entity_poly.entity_id
_entity_poly.type
_entity_poly.pdbx_seq_one_letter_code
_entity_poly.pdbx_strand_id
1 'polypeptide(L)'
;MKRRAALKSLVLTVGGTIYLPAWANNWNLDTIPEKQNGFVSPDQESLLAEIVETIIPATDTPGAKDLGVHLFILTMLADCYDKSAQTRFLTGLAELDKKVKDNYNQSFVACTPAQCLAVLKDCEEAAKLLPPAKEPFFPF
;
A
#
# COMPACT_ATOMS: atom_id res chain seq x y z
N MET A 1 -29.33 45.21 18.80
CA MET A 1 -28.20 44.46 19.44
C MET A 1 -27.48 43.47 18.50
N LYS A 2 -28.06 43.03 17.36
CA LYS A 2 -27.45 41.99 16.48
C LYS A 2 -26.28 42.45 15.57
N ARG A 3 -26.17 43.75 15.25
CA ARG A 3 -25.10 44.30 14.39
C ARG A 3 -23.70 44.20 15.00
N ARG A 4 -23.57 44.48 16.31
CA ARG A 4 -22.28 44.39 17.02
C ARG A 4 -21.82 42.94 17.18
N ALA A 5 -22.75 42.00 17.33
CA ALA A 5 -22.44 40.57 17.36
C ALA A 5 -21.91 40.07 16.01
N ALA A 6 -22.58 40.45 14.91
CA ALA A 6 -22.14 40.12 13.54
C ALA A 6 -20.77 40.73 13.19
N LEU A 7 -20.50 41.96 13.65
CA LEU A 7 -19.19 42.60 13.44
C LEU A 7 -18.09 41.89 14.23
N LYS A 8 -18.38 41.48 15.47
CA LYS A 8 -17.43 40.73 16.31
C LYS A 8 -17.11 39.35 15.73
N SER A 9 -18.13 38.63 15.25
CA SER A 9 -17.90 37.32 14.61
C SER A 9 -17.09 37.44 13.33
N LEU A 10 -17.37 38.46 12.50
CA LEU A 10 -16.60 38.69 11.27
C LEU A 10 -15.13 39.00 11.57
N VAL A 11 -14.86 39.83 12.58
CA VAL A 11 -13.48 40.14 13.02
C VAL A 11 -12.77 38.90 13.57
N LEU A 12 -13.46 38.04 14.33
CA LEU A 12 -12.90 36.78 14.82
C LEU A 12 -12.58 35.80 13.68
N THR A 13 -13.44 35.69 12.67
CA THR A 13 -13.20 34.79 11.53
C THR A 13 -12.05 35.28 10.66
N VAL A 14 -12.00 36.58 10.35
CA VAL A 14 -10.94 37.15 9.49
C VAL A 14 -9.62 37.29 10.23
N GLY A 15 -9.64 37.65 11.51
CA GLY A 15 -8.44 37.72 12.34
C GLY A 15 -7.86 36.33 12.67
N GLY A 16 -8.72 35.32 12.79
CA GLY A 16 -8.31 33.95 13.09
C GLY A 16 -7.54 33.27 11.95
N THR A 17 -7.86 33.55 10.69
CA THR A 17 -7.16 32.93 9.54
C THR A 17 -5.74 33.44 9.36
N ILE A 18 -5.44 34.67 9.77
CA ILE A 18 -4.08 35.24 9.74
C ILE A 18 -3.20 34.63 10.85
N TYR A 19 -3.82 34.14 11.93
CA TYR A 19 -3.12 33.57 13.09
C TYR A 19 -2.95 32.04 13.02
N LEU A 20 -3.39 31.39 11.93
CA LEU A 20 -3.12 29.98 11.74
C LEU A 20 -1.61 29.78 11.52
N PRO A 21 -0.98 28.85 12.27
CA PRO A 21 0.40 28.48 12.01
C PRO A 21 0.57 27.97 10.57
N ALA A 22 1.77 28.13 9.99
CA ALA A 22 2.05 27.63 8.64
C ALA A 22 1.76 26.12 8.47
N TRP A 23 1.90 25.33 9.54
CA TRP A 23 1.57 23.90 9.54
C TRP A 23 0.06 23.62 9.44
N ALA A 24 -0.81 24.53 9.86
CA ALA A 24 -2.26 24.36 9.81
C ALA A 24 -2.85 24.66 8.41
N ASN A 25 -2.21 25.55 7.63
CA ASN A 25 -2.60 25.81 6.24
C ASN A 25 -2.10 24.75 5.26
N ASN A 26 -1.11 23.95 5.67
CA ASN A 26 -0.48 22.90 4.88
C ASN A 26 -0.80 21.51 5.47
N TRP A 27 -2.03 21.30 5.94
CA TRP A 27 -2.53 19.96 6.32
C TRP A 27 -3.43 19.43 5.20
N ASN A 28 -2.81 19.06 4.09
CA ASN A 28 -3.37 18.22 3.03
C ASN A 28 -2.62 16.88 3.02
N LEU A 29 -3.20 15.85 2.40
CA LEU A 29 -2.53 14.55 2.26
C LEU A 29 -1.14 14.72 1.59
N ASP A 30 -1.01 15.68 0.68
CA ASP A 30 0.22 15.90 -0.10
C ASP A 30 1.39 16.50 0.71
N THR A 31 1.17 17.01 1.92
CA THR A 31 2.20 17.64 2.76
C THR A 31 2.57 16.82 3.98
N ILE A 32 1.84 15.74 4.24
CA ILE A 32 2.27 14.72 5.18
C ILE A 32 3.47 14.05 4.51
N PRO A 33 4.69 14.10 5.08
CA PRO A 33 5.81 13.38 4.50
C PRO A 33 5.41 11.92 4.43
N GLU A 34 5.18 11.45 3.21
CA GLU A 34 4.97 10.04 2.94
C GLU A 34 6.17 9.34 3.56
N LYS A 35 5.92 8.53 4.60
CA LYS A 35 6.95 7.71 5.20
C LYS A 35 7.31 6.69 4.12
N GLN A 36 8.19 7.09 3.20
CA GLN A 36 8.74 6.19 2.21
C GLN A 36 9.44 5.11 3.02
N ASN A 37 8.83 3.93 3.06
CA ASN A 37 9.44 2.76 3.61
C ASN A 37 10.65 2.47 2.71
N GLY A 38 11.82 3.01 3.08
CA GLY A 38 13.04 2.98 2.26
C GLY A 38 13.58 1.59 1.95
N PHE A 39 12.86 0.52 2.31
CA PHE A 39 13.16 -0.86 1.94
C PHE A 39 12.46 -1.31 0.64
N VAL A 40 11.44 -0.59 0.13
CA VAL A 40 10.68 -0.95 -1.09
C VAL A 40 10.76 0.16 -2.14
N SER A 41 10.90 -0.22 -3.42
CA SER A 41 10.80 0.72 -4.54
C SER A 41 9.35 1.01 -4.94
N PRO A 42 9.06 2.16 -5.59
CA PRO A 42 7.71 2.46 -6.08
C PRO A 42 7.15 1.39 -7.02
N ASP A 43 8.01 0.78 -7.85
CA ASP A 43 7.61 -0.31 -8.75
C ASP A 43 7.21 -1.57 -7.98
N GLN A 44 7.91 -1.90 -6.89
CA GLN A 44 7.59 -3.03 -6.03
C GLN A 44 6.30 -2.82 -5.25
N GLU A 45 6.05 -1.59 -4.79
CA GLU A 45 4.79 -1.21 -4.15
C GLU A 45 3.61 -1.35 -5.12
N SER A 46 3.74 -0.81 -6.33
CA SER A 46 2.72 -0.91 -7.38
C SER A 46 2.44 -2.37 -7.75
N LEU A 47 3.48 -3.19 -7.87
CA LEU A 47 3.34 -4.62 -8.10
C LEU A 47 2.59 -5.31 -6.95
N LEU A 48 2.92 -5.00 -5.69
CA LEU A 48 2.22 -5.55 -4.55
C LEU A 48 0.75 -5.11 -4.51
N ALA A 49 0.46 -3.87 -4.88
CA ALA A 49 -0.90 -3.34 -4.99
C ALA A 49 -1.75 -4.14 -5.97
N GLU A 50 -1.21 -4.48 -7.15
CA GLU A 50 -1.91 -5.33 -8.13
C GLU A 50 -2.07 -6.78 -7.67
N ILE A 51 -1.08 -7.33 -6.96
CA ILE A 51 -1.18 -8.69 -6.41
C ILE A 51 -2.32 -8.77 -5.40
N VAL A 52 -2.39 -7.83 -4.45
CA VAL A 52 -3.45 -7.87 -3.42
C VAL A 52 -4.82 -7.63 -4.03
N GLU A 53 -4.93 -6.78 -5.05
CA GLU A 53 -6.18 -6.57 -5.79
C GLU A 53 -6.62 -7.84 -6.53
N THR A 54 -5.67 -8.59 -7.10
CA THR A 54 -6.00 -9.87 -7.75
C THR A 54 -6.53 -10.91 -6.74
N ILE A 55 -6.06 -10.87 -5.50
CA ILE A 55 -6.50 -11.79 -4.43
C ILE A 55 -7.87 -11.38 -3.90
N ILE A 56 -8.09 -10.09 -3.65
CA ILE A 56 -9.36 -9.53 -3.16
C ILE A 56 -9.77 -8.38 -4.10
N PRO A 57 -10.41 -8.69 -5.24
CA PRO A 57 -10.80 -7.68 -6.20
C PRO A 57 -12.02 -6.89 -5.70
N ALA A 58 -12.15 -5.66 -6.19
CA ALA A 58 -13.37 -4.88 -6.01
C ALA A 58 -14.60 -5.62 -6.55
N THR A 59 -15.66 -5.66 -5.74
CA THR A 59 -16.97 -6.21 -6.12
C THR A 59 -18.05 -5.19 -5.72
N ASP A 60 -19.00 -5.56 -4.86
CA ASP A 60 -19.94 -4.61 -4.24
C ASP A 60 -19.25 -3.79 -3.12
N THR A 61 -18.08 -4.25 -2.67
CA THR A 61 -17.21 -3.56 -1.72
C THR A 61 -15.87 -3.18 -2.37
N PRO A 62 -15.18 -2.14 -1.87
CA PRO A 62 -13.85 -1.77 -2.35
C PRO A 62 -12.86 -2.94 -2.30
N GLY A 63 -11.96 -2.98 -3.28
CA GLY A 63 -10.91 -4.01 -3.39
C GLY A 63 -9.78 -3.80 -2.39
N ALA A 64 -8.86 -4.77 -2.30
CA ALA A 64 -7.72 -4.67 -1.39
C ALA A 64 -6.76 -3.52 -1.72
N LYS A 65 -6.62 -3.15 -3.00
CA LYS A 65 -5.83 -1.99 -3.40
C LYS A 65 -6.47 -0.69 -2.95
N ASP A 66 -7.78 -0.56 -3.15
CA ASP A 66 -8.55 0.62 -2.71
C ASP A 66 -8.52 0.81 -1.19
N LEU A 67 -8.47 -0.30 -0.45
CA LEU A 67 -8.37 -0.31 1.01
C LEU A 67 -6.94 -0.11 1.54
N GLY A 68 -5.93 0.02 0.67
CA GLY A 68 -4.54 0.24 1.07
C GLY A 68 -3.90 -0.99 1.75
N VAL A 69 -4.38 -2.20 1.46
CA VAL A 69 -3.87 -3.43 2.09
C VAL A 69 -2.38 -3.65 1.80
N HIS A 70 -1.92 -3.30 0.59
CA HIS A 70 -0.50 -3.34 0.24
C HIS A 70 0.35 -2.43 1.14
N LEU A 71 -0.12 -1.21 1.44
CA LEU A 71 0.56 -0.28 2.36
C LEU A 71 0.61 -0.83 3.79
N PHE A 72 -0.47 -1.48 4.24
CA PHE A 72 -0.49 -2.14 5.54
C PHE A 72 0.54 -3.27 5.62
N ILE A 73 0.63 -4.13 4.60
CA ILE A 73 1.63 -5.21 4.52
C ILE A 73 3.05 -4.63 4.59
N LEU A 74 3.33 -3.58 3.82
CA LEU A 74 4.64 -2.92 3.83
C LEU A 74 4.97 -2.30 5.18
N THR A 75 3.98 -1.69 5.84
CA THR A 75 4.15 -1.12 7.18
C THR A 75 4.46 -2.22 8.21
N MET A 76 3.74 -3.35 8.14
CA MET A 76 4.01 -4.49 9.01
C MET A 76 5.40 -5.06 8.80
N LEU A 77 5.82 -5.25 7.55
CA LEU A 77 7.18 -5.72 7.23
C LEU A 77 8.27 -4.75 7.72
N ALA A 78 8.04 -3.43 7.58
CA ALA A 78 9.00 -2.43 8.04
C ALA A 78 9.12 -2.38 9.57
N ASP A 79 8.00 -2.39 10.27
CA ASP A 79 7.96 -2.07 11.70
C ASP A 79 8.03 -3.33 12.60
N CYS A 80 7.67 -4.52 12.09
CA CYS A 80 7.56 -5.75 12.91
C CYS A 80 8.46 -6.91 12.46
N TYR A 81 9.06 -6.86 11.27
CA TYR A 81 9.89 -7.94 10.74
C TYR A 81 11.36 -7.55 10.63
N ASP A 82 12.23 -8.56 10.70
CA ASP A 82 13.67 -8.35 10.56
C ASP A 82 14.08 -8.20 9.08
N LYS A 83 15.33 -7.79 8.86
CA LYS A 83 15.86 -7.59 7.50
C LYS A 83 15.88 -8.87 6.67
N SER A 84 16.02 -10.04 7.31
CA SER A 84 16.00 -11.32 6.62
C SER A 84 14.63 -11.59 6.01
N ALA A 85 13.56 -11.43 6.80
CA ALA A 85 12.19 -11.57 6.32
C ALA A 85 11.83 -10.52 5.26
N GLN A 86 12.23 -9.27 5.44
CA GLN A 86 12.04 -8.21 4.42
C GLN A 86 12.70 -8.58 3.09
N THR A 87 13.96 -9.04 3.14
CA THR A 87 14.70 -9.46 1.94
C THR A 87 14.02 -10.64 1.25
N ARG A 88 13.61 -11.66 2.03
CA ARG A 88 12.90 -12.83 1.51
C ARG A 88 11.59 -12.44 0.81
N PHE A 89 10.84 -11.51 1.38
CA PHE A 89 9.61 -11.00 0.77
C PHE A 89 9.89 -10.31 -0.56
N LEU A 90 10.87 -9.41 -0.61
CA LEU A 90 11.27 -8.72 -1.84
C LEU A 90 11.78 -9.68 -2.92
N THR A 91 12.54 -10.71 -2.53
CA THR A 91 12.97 -11.77 -3.46
C THR A 91 11.77 -12.52 -4.03
N GLY A 92 10.78 -12.87 -3.20
CA GLY A 92 9.55 -13.51 -3.66
C GLY A 92 8.75 -12.64 -4.64
N LEU A 93 8.66 -11.33 -4.39
CA LEU A 93 8.02 -10.39 -5.34
C LEU A 93 8.75 -10.36 -6.68
N ALA A 94 10.08 -10.32 -6.66
CA ALA A 94 10.90 -10.30 -7.88
C ALA A 94 10.81 -11.63 -8.67
N GLU A 95 10.79 -12.77 -7.97
CA GLU A 95 10.61 -14.09 -8.58
C GLU A 95 9.25 -14.23 -9.26
N LEU A 96 8.20 -13.67 -8.63
CA LEU A 96 6.85 -13.67 -9.17
C LEU A 96 6.76 -12.81 -10.45
N ASP A 97 7.30 -11.58 -10.43
CA ASP A 97 7.33 -10.73 -11.63
C ASP A 97 8.14 -11.38 -12.75
N LYS A 98 9.25 -12.05 -12.41
CA LYS A 98 10.03 -12.82 -13.38
C LYS A 98 9.22 -13.97 -13.97
N LYS A 99 8.49 -14.74 -13.17
CA LYS A 99 7.64 -15.84 -13.65
C LYS A 99 6.56 -15.35 -14.61
N VAL A 100 6.00 -14.17 -14.36
CA VAL A 100 5.06 -13.53 -15.28
C VAL A 100 5.73 -13.11 -16.59
N LYS A 101 6.92 -12.50 -16.52
CA LYS A 101 7.72 -12.15 -17.71
C LYS A 101 8.07 -13.39 -18.53
N ASP A 102 8.47 -14.48 -17.89
CA ASP A 102 8.83 -15.72 -18.57
C ASP A 102 7.61 -16.38 -19.25
N ASN A 103 6.41 -16.29 -18.64
CA ASN A 103 5.19 -16.91 -19.16
C ASN A 103 4.46 -16.07 -20.22
N TYR A 104 4.46 -14.74 -20.07
CA TYR A 104 3.62 -13.83 -20.87
C TYR A 104 4.39 -12.70 -21.55
N ASN A 105 5.71 -12.60 -21.36
CA ASN A 105 6.57 -11.56 -21.91
C ASN A 105 6.13 -10.13 -21.55
N GLN A 106 5.50 -9.98 -20.39
CA GLN A 106 4.95 -8.73 -19.83
C GLN A 106 5.27 -8.65 -18.33
N SER A 107 5.23 -7.47 -17.72
CA SER A 107 5.31 -7.32 -16.26
C SER A 107 3.97 -7.66 -15.61
N PHE A 108 3.97 -8.00 -14.31
CA PHE A 108 2.73 -8.32 -13.58
C PHE A 108 1.68 -7.23 -13.70
N VAL A 109 2.10 -5.96 -13.57
CA VAL A 109 1.22 -4.78 -13.66
C VAL A 109 0.58 -4.62 -15.04
N ALA A 110 1.22 -5.15 -16.10
CA ALA A 110 0.70 -5.08 -17.46
C ALA A 110 -0.15 -6.30 -17.86
N CYS A 111 -0.21 -7.32 -17.01
CA CYS A 111 -0.97 -8.54 -17.30
C CYS A 111 -2.46 -8.36 -17.09
N THR A 112 -3.24 -9.18 -17.80
CA THR A 112 -4.69 -9.22 -17.59
C THR A 112 -5.02 -9.88 -16.24
N PRO A 113 -6.15 -9.54 -15.59
CA PRO A 113 -6.54 -10.15 -14.32
C PRO A 113 -6.58 -11.68 -14.35
N ALA A 114 -6.99 -12.27 -15.50
CA ALA A 114 -7.01 -13.71 -15.68
C ALA A 114 -5.60 -14.33 -15.71
N GLN A 115 -4.61 -13.67 -16.33
CA GLN A 115 -3.22 -14.10 -16.33
C GLN A 115 -2.58 -13.96 -14.94
N CYS A 116 -2.82 -12.84 -14.27
CA CYS A 116 -2.37 -12.63 -12.89
C CYS A 116 -2.89 -13.74 -11.96
N LEU A 117 -4.19 -14.04 -12.04
CA LEU A 117 -4.82 -15.09 -11.25
C LEU A 117 -4.27 -16.49 -11.58
N ALA A 118 -3.99 -16.77 -12.86
CA ALA A 118 -3.38 -18.05 -13.26
C ALA A 118 -2.00 -18.24 -12.63
N VAL A 119 -1.13 -17.21 -12.68
CA VAL A 119 0.20 -17.29 -12.06
C VAL A 119 0.13 -17.45 -10.56
N LEU A 120 -0.79 -16.72 -9.90
CA LEU A 120 -0.98 -16.83 -8.45
C LEU A 120 -1.46 -18.23 -8.05
N LYS A 121 -2.36 -18.85 -8.82
CA LYS A 121 -2.78 -20.25 -8.60
C LYS A 121 -1.63 -21.23 -8.80
N ASP A 122 -0.80 -21.04 -9.83
CA ASP A 122 0.37 -21.88 -10.04
C ASP A 122 1.38 -21.76 -8.88
N CYS A 123 1.50 -20.58 -8.29
CA CYS A 123 2.32 -20.36 -7.11
C CYS A 123 1.72 -21.02 -5.85
N GLU A 124 0.40 -21.00 -5.69
CA GLU A 124 -0.30 -21.71 -4.61
C GLU A 124 -0.07 -23.22 -4.69
N GLU A 125 -0.23 -23.81 -5.87
CA GLU A 125 0.00 -25.25 -6.08
C GLU A 125 1.47 -25.62 -5.85
N ALA A 126 2.41 -24.80 -6.32
CA ALA A 126 3.83 -25.01 -6.03
C ALA A 126 4.13 -24.93 -4.52
N ALA A 127 3.46 -24.02 -3.80
CA ALA A 127 3.64 -23.87 -2.36
C ALA A 127 3.12 -25.09 -1.55
N LYS A 128 2.06 -25.77 -2.01
CA LYS A 128 1.54 -27.00 -1.38
C LYS A 128 2.56 -28.14 -1.36
N LEU A 129 3.49 -28.15 -2.31
CA LEU A 129 4.53 -29.17 -2.44
C LEU A 129 5.77 -28.87 -1.59
N LEU A 130 5.89 -27.65 -1.06
CA LEU A 130 7.02 -27.28 -0.22
C LEU A 130 6.87 -27.92 1.16
N PRO A 131 7.99 -28.38 1.76
CA PRO A 131 7.97 -28.81 3.16
C PRO A 131 7.51 -27.65 4.06
N PRO A 132 6.86 -27.94 5.20
CA PRO A 132 6.39 -26.91 6.11
C PRO A 132 7.54 -25.95 6.45
N ALA A 133 7.26 -24.65 6.41
CA ALA A 133 8.26 -23.63 6.66
C ALA A 133 8.92 -23.89 8.02
N LYS A 134 10.25 -23.88 8.06
CA LYS A 134 11.03 -24.08 9.30
C LYS A 134 10.76 -22.99 10.33
N GLU A 135 10.36 -21.82 9.86
CA GLU A 135 10.00 -20.67 10.69
C GLU A 135 8.52 -20.31 10.45
N PRO A 136 7.77 -19.99 11.51
CA PRO A 136 6.39 -19.53 11.36
C PRO A 136 6.37 -18.21 10.58
N PHE A 137 5.38 -18.07 9.70
CA PHE A 137 5.20 -16.85 8.90
C PHE A 137 4.94 -15.61 9.78
N PHE A 138 4.32 -15.82 10.95
CA PHE A 138 4.13 -14.80 11.96
C PHE A 138 5.01 -15.08 13.19
N PRO A 139 5.83 -14.12 13.64
CA PRO A 139 6.77 -14.31 14.75
C PRO A 139 6.12 -14.16 16.14
N PHE A 140 4.87 -14.62 16.33
CA PHE A 140 4.17 -14.56 17.62
C PHE A 140 4.44 -15.79 18.48
#